data_AF-A0A7H8MDC0-F1
#
_entry.id   AF-A0A7H8MDC0-F1
#
_cell.length_a   1.000
_cell.length_b   1.000
_cell.length_c   1.000
_cell.angle_alpha   90.00
_cell.angle_beta   90.00
_cell.angle_gamma   90.00
#
_symmetry.space_group_name_H-M   'P 1'
#
loop_
_entity.id
_entity.type
_entity.pdbx_description
1 polymer ?
#
loop_
_entity_poly.entity_id
_entity_poly.type
_entity_poly.pdbx_seq_one_letter_code
_entity_poly.pdbx_strand_id
1 'polypeptide(L)'
;MNTLAAVMQLLVAAAFVSIPLVRHRYGPAAKAAAVAELRRQGVRPEVLEENRLRFDAGGHETAAPVAVAAVMVATAAANLAGADLGRPLTWVFSSLVLLMNAVIVYSNLTAVKSVQAAFRRKGDPELARVRVAPFLKAAEDAFPSWVRLQTYVRNTVVFGGSALALAAVSFA
;
A
#
# COMPACT_ATOMS: atom_id res chain seq x y z
N MET A 1 -5.61 -24.12 -19.53
CA MET A 1 -6.31 -22.96 -18.93
C MET A 1 -6.16 -23.06 -17.42
N ASN A 2 -5.72 -21.99 -16.74
CA ASN A 2 -5.42 -22.01 -15.30
C ASN A 2 -6.40 -21.13 -14.51
N THR A 3 -7.63 -21.63 -14.34
CA THR A 3 -8.72 -20.89 -13.68
C THR A 3 -8.38 -20.50 -12.25
N LEU A 4 -7.74 -21.39 -11.48
CA LEU A 4 -7.32 -21.09 -10.11
C LEU A 4 -6.35 -19.91 -10.06
N ALA A 5 -5.32 -19.91 -10.92
CA ALA A 5 -4.36 -18.81 -10.99
C ALA A 5 -5.05 -17.49 -11.35
N ALA A 6 -5.97 -17.50 -12.32
CA ALA A 6 -6.72 -16.32 -12.71
C ALA A 6 -7.58 -15.76 -11.57
N VAL A 7 -8.32 -16.62 -10.84
CA VAL A 7 -9.14 -16.18 -9.70
C VAL A 7 -8.25 -15.56 -8.62
N MET A 8 -7.12 -16.18 -8.29
CA MET A 8 -6.17 -15.63 -7.31
C MET A 8 -5.63 -14.28 -7.76
N GLN A 9 -5.28 -14.13 -9.04
CA GLN A 9 -4.78 -12.87 -9.61
C GLN A 9 -5.83 -11.75 -9.55
N LEU A 10 -7.10 -12.06 -9.80
CA LEU A 10 -8.19 -11.10 -9.65
C LEU A 10 -8.43 -10.69 -8.20
N LEU A 11 -8.32 -11.61 -7.24
CA LEU A 11 -8.40 -11.28 -5.82
C LEU A 11 -7.25 -10.35 -5.40
N VAL A 12 -6.03 -10.61 -5.86
CA VAL A 12 -4.88 -9.71 -5.66
C VAL A 12 -5.16 -8.34 -6.27
N ALA A 13 -5.69 -8.27 -7.50
CA ALA A 13 -6.04 -7.01 -8.14
C ALA A 13 -7.06 -6.21 -7.31
N ALA A 14 -8.13 -6.86 -6.83
CA ALA A 14 -9.12 -6.24 -5.96
C ALA A 14 -8.50 -5.73 -4.65
N ALA A 15 -7.57 -6.50 -4.07
CA ALA A 15 -6.83 -6.10 -2.88
C ALA A 15 -6.03 -4.82 -3.11
N PHE A 16 -5.36 -4.65 -4.26
CA PHE A 16 -4.63 -3.42 -4.60
C PHE A 16 -5.55 -2.24 -4.88
N VAL A 17 -6.68 -2.43 -5.56
CA VAL A 17 -7.68 -1.36 -5.81
C VAL A 17 -8.34 -0.88 -4.51
N SER A 18 -8.45 -1.73 -3.49
CA SER A 18 -9.01 -1.31 -2.20
C SER A 18 -8.18 -0.21 -1.50
N ILE A 19 -6.87 -0.14 -1.76
CA ILE A 19 -5.95 0.82 -1.14
C ILE A 19 -6.34 2.27 -1.48
N PRO A 20 -6.38 2.68 -2.76
CA PRO A 20 -6.77 4.05 -3.11
C PRO A 20 -8.22 4.35 -2.74
N LEU A 21 -9.13 3.37 -2.71
CA LEU A 21 -10.51 3.59 -2.27
C LEU A 21 -10.60 3.99 -0.80
N VAL A 22 -9.95 3.23 0.09
CA VAL A 22 -9.89 3.55 1.53
C VAL A 22 -9.21 4.90 1.73
N ARG A 23 -8.10 5.14 1.03
CA ARG A 23 -7.35 6.38 1.14
C ARG A 23 -8.13 7.59 0.63
N HIS A 24 -8.85 7.45 -0.49
CA HIS A 24 -9.70 8.51 -1.02
C HIS A 24 -10.84 8.86 -0.04
N ARG A 25 -11.44 7.83 0.57
CA ARG A 25 -12.59 8.02 1.47
C ARG A 25 -12.24 8.59 2.84
N TYR A 26 -11.11 8.16 3.42
CA TYR A 26 -10.74 8.45 4.82
C TYR A 26 -9.44 9.26 4.96
N GLY A 27 -8.68 9.43 3.88
CA GLY A 27 -7.44 10.22 3.86
C GLY A 27 -7.60 11.68 4.32
N PRO A 28 -8.67 12.40 3.95
CA PRO A 28 -8.90 13.76 4.45
C PRO A 28 -9.03 13.83 5.98
N ALA A 29 -9.72 12.87 6.59
CA ALA A 29 -9.87 12.79 8.04
C ALA A 29 -8.53 12.46 8.73
N ALA A 30 -7.78 11.52 8.18
CA ALA A 30 -6.44 11.19 8.67
C ALA A 30 -5.46 12.39 8.57
N LYS A 31 -5.51 13.15 7.46
CA LYS A 31 -4.74 14.38 7.28
C LYS A 31 -5.13 15.43 8.32
N ALA A 32 -6.43 15.66 8.55
CA ALA A 32 -6.91 16.61 9.54
C ALA A 32 -6.45 16.24 10.96
N ALA A 33 -6.52 14.96 11.33
CA ALA A 33 -6.04 14.48 12.62
C ALA A 33 -4.53 14.64 12.80
N ALA A 34 -3.74 14.35 11.76
CA ALA A 34 -2.29 14.57 11.76
C ALA A 34 -1.93 16.06 11.95
N VAL A 35 -2.66 16.96 11.28
CA VAL A 35 -2.48 18.41 11.41
C VAL A 35 -2.87 18.90 12.82
N ALA A 36 -3.97 18.39 13.37
CA ALA A 36 -4.38 18.69 14.74
C ALA A 36 -3.31 18.25 15.75
N GLU A 37 -2.69 17.09 15.52
CA GLU A 37 -1.60 16.60 16.37
C GLU A 37 -0.33 17.45 16.26
N LEU A 38 0.04 17.93 15.06
CA LEU A 38 1.17 18.87 14.92
C LEU A 38 0.92 20.16 15.70
N ARG A 39 -0.28 20.73 15.59
CA ARG A 39 -0.67 21.90 16.38
C ARG A 39 -0.61 21.63 17.88
N ARG A 40 -1.05 20.45 18.33
CA ARG A 40 -0.93 20.03 19.74
C ARG A 40 0.53 19.91 20.19
N GLN A 41 1.42 19.53 19.29
CA GLN A 41 2.87 19.48 19.54
C GLN A 41 3.54 20.87 19.46
N GLY A 42 2.80 21.93 19.14
CA GLY A 42 3.33 23.28 18.95
C GLY A 42 4.12 23.45 17.65
N VAL A 43 3.96 22.52 16.70
CA VAL A 43 4.62 22.55 15.39
C VAL A 43 3.66 23.10 14.35
N ARG A 44 4.16 24.02 13.52
CA ARG A 44 3.41 24.60 12.41
C ARG A 44 3.11 23.55 11.34
N PRO A 45 1.84 23.33 10.93
CA PRO A 45 1.51 22.36 9.90
C PRO A 45 2.15 22.64 8.53
N GLU A 46 2.44 23.92 8.24
CA GLU A 46 3.03 24.35 6.97
C GLU A 46 4.43 23.76 6.74
N VAL A 47 5.15 23.39 7.82
CA VAL A 47 6.47 22.74 7.75
C VAL A 47 6.46 21.49 6.89
N LEU A 48 5.34 20.77 6.85
CA LEU A 48 5.18 19.58 6.03
C LEU A 48 5.17 19.95 4.55
N GLU A 49 4.39 20.95 4.17
CA GLU A 49 4.28 21.40 2.77
C GLU A 49 5.57 22.05 2.29
N GLU A 50 6.20 22.87 3.13
CA GLU A 50 7.50 23.49 2.91
C GLU A 50 8.60 22.44 2.65
N ASN A 51 8.55 21.30 3.36
CA ASN A 51 9.47 20.18 3.17
C ASN A 51 9.03 19.17 2.08
N ARG A 52 7.97 19.48 1.31
CA ARG A 52 7.35 18.61 0.30
C ARG A 52 6.83 17.27 0.85
N LEU A 53 6.51 17.22 2.14
CA LEU A 53 5.85 16.10 2.81
C LEU A 53 4.34 16.28 2.68
N ARG A 54 3.79 15.80 1.56
CA ARG A 54 2.35 15.90 1.29
C ARG A 54 1.60 14.70 1.87
N PHE A 55 0.51 15.00 2.56
CA PHE A 55 -0.48 14.00 2.98
C PHE A 55 -1.45 13.63 1.85
N ASP A 56 -1.66 14.57 0.92
CA ASP A 56 -2.42 14.32 -0.28
C ASP A 56 -1.63 13.41 -1.20
N ALA A 57 -2.21 12.25 -1.47
CA ALA A 57 -1.83 11.40 -2.57
C ALA A 57 -1.97 12.21 -3.86
N GLY A 58 -0.90 12.88 -4.29
CA GLY A 58 -0.79 13.28 -5.68
C GLY A 58 -0.92 12.02 -6.55
N GLY A 59 -1.58 12.12 -7.71
CA GLY A 59 -2.01 10.99 -8.54
C GLY A 59 -0.97 9.89 -8.82
N HIS A 60 0.33 10.18 -8.67
CA HIS A 60 1.42 9.21 -8.73
C HIS A 60 1.34 8.11 -7.64
N GLU A 61 0.84 8.41 -6.43
CA GLU A 61 0.72 7.41 -5.36
C GLU A 61 -0.47 6.46 -5.56
N THR A 62 -1.47 6.88 -6.34
CA THR A 62 -2.60 6.02 -6.75
C THR A 62 -2.27 5.19 -7.98
N ALA A 63 -1.34 5.67 -8.82
CA ALA A 63 -0.93 4.97 -10.03
C ALA A 63 -0.29 3.60 -9.74
N ALA A 64 0.52 3.48 -8.69
CA ALA A 64 1.22 2.23 -8.39
C ALA A 64 0.24 1.06 -8.06
N PRO A 65 -0.71 1.19 -7.10
CA PRO A 65 -1.69 0.14 -6.86
C PRO A 65 -2.56 -0.19 -8.08
N VAL A 66 -2.96 0.82 -8.84
CA VAL A 66 -3.79 0.63 -10.04
C VAL A 66 -3.02 -0.10 -11.15
N ALA A 67 -1.73 0.22 -11.33
CA ALA A 67 -0.88 -0.46 -12.30
C ALA A 67 -0.70 -1.94 -11.95
N VAL A 68 -0.44 -2.24 -10.67
CA VAL A 68 -0.36 -3.64 -10.20
C VAL A 68 -1.69 -4.35 -10.46
N ALA A 69 -2.83 -3.74 -10.11
CA ALA A 69 -4.13 -4.33 -10.37
C ALA A 69 -4.38 -4.61 -11.86
N ALA A 70 -4.05 -3.67 -12.75
CA ALA A 70 -4.20 -3.81 -14.19
C ALA A 70 -3.35 -4.97 -14.75
N VAL A 71 -2.09 -5.08 -14.31
CA VAL A 71 -1.19 -6.18 -14.69
C VAL A 71 -1.72 -7.53 -14.22
N MET A 72 -2.24 -7.60 -12.99
CA MET A 72 -2.82 -8.84 -12.45
C MET A 72 -4.09 -9.25 -13.21
N VAL A 73 -4.93 -8.30 -13.61
CA VAL A 73 -6.10 -8.55 -14.47
C VAL A 73 -5.68 -9.05 -15.85
N ALA A 74 -4.68 -8.42 -16.48
CA ALA A 74 -4.17 -8.86 -17.78
C ALA A 74 -3.58 -10.28 -17.71
N THR A 75 -2.85 -10.59 -16.63
CA THR A 75 -2.30 -11.93 -16.40
C THR A 75 -3.41 -12.96 -16.17
N ALA A 76 -4.47 -12.60 -15.46
CA ALA A 76 -5.64 -13.45 -15.27
C ALA A 76 -6.34 -13.75 -16.60
N ALA A 77 -6.53 -12.73 -17.45
CA ALA A 77 -7.10 -12.89 -18.78
C ALA A 77 -6.27 -13.84 -19.64
N ALA A 78 -4.94 -13.72 -19.62
CA ALA A 78 -4.04 -14.62 -20.33
C ALA A 78 -4.16 -16.09 -19.85
N ASN A 79 -4.27 -16.31 -18.53
CA ASN A 79 -4.48 -17.64 -17.94
C ASN A 79 -5.84 -18.26 -18.30
N LEU A 80 -6.90 -17.44 -18.33
CA LEU A 80 -8.24 -17.87 -18.73
C LEU A 80 -8.32 -18.18 -20.23
N ALA A 81 -7.66 -17.39 -21.07
CA ALA A 81 -7.57 -17.63 -22.51
C ALA A 81 -6.71 -18.85 -22.86
N GLY A 82 -5.97 -19.41 -21.89
CA GLY A 82 -5.04 -20.51 -22.14
C GLY A 82 -3.85 -20.11 -23.01
N ALA A 83 -3.49 -18.82 -23.02
CA ALA A 83 -2.37 -18.33 -23.81
C ALA A 83 -1.03 -18.84 -23.25
N ASP A 84 -0.07 -19.13 -24.13
CA ASP A 84 1.27 -19.63 -23.74
C ASP A 84 2.00 -18.67 -22.78
N LEU A 85 1.68 -17.37 -22.86
CA LEU A 85 2.23 -16.34 -21.98
C LEU A 85 1.64 -16.37 -20.55
N GLY A 86 0.51 -17.04 -20.30
CA GLY A 86 -0.14 -17.04 -18.98
C GLY A 86 0.77 -17.55 -17.86
N ARG A 87 1.52 -18.64 -18.13
CA ARG A 87 2.46 -19.24 -17.17
C ARG A 87 3.66 -18.33 -16.85
N PRO A 88 4.46 -17.84 -17.83
CA PRO A 88 5.59 -16.97 -17.53
C PRO A 88 5.16 -15.64 -16.91
N LEU A 89 4.06 -15.02 -17.36
CA LEU A 89 3.55 -13.77 -16.76
C LEU A 89 3.13 -13.98 -15.30
N THR A 90 2.52 -15.13 -14.98
CA THR A 90 2.17 -15.47 -13.59
C THR A 90 3.40 -15.59 -12.71
N TRP A 91 4.45 -16.26 -13.19
CA TRP A 91 5.73 -16.37 -12.48
C TRP A 91 6.34 -15.02 -12.18
N VAL A 92 6.45 -14.16 -13.20
CA VAL A 92 7.05 -12.82 -13.06
C VAL A 92 6.22 -11.96 -12.11
N PHE A 93 4.94 -11.74 -12.42
CA PHE A 93 4.16 -10.75 -11.69
C PHE A 93 3.74 -11.20 -10.29
N SER A 94 3.43 -12.48 -10.09
CA SER A 94 3.09 -12.96 -8.75
C SER A 94 4.30 -12.93 -7.82
N SER A 95 5.50 -13.23 -8.32
CA SER A 95 6.74 -13.11 -7.53
C SER A 95 7.06 -11.66 -7.20
N LEU A 96 6.94 -10.75 -8.17
CA LEU A 96 7.13 -9.32 -7.93
C LEU A 96 6.14 -8.77 -6.91
N VAL A 97 4.87 -9.16 -6.99
CA VAL A 97 3.84 -8.76 -6.03
C VAL A 97 4.15 -9.28 -4.63
N LEU A 98 4.62 -10.53 -4.48
CA LEU A 98 5.05 -11.07 -3.19
C LEU A 98 6.17 -10.24 -2.56
N LEU A 99 7.22 -9.97 -3.34
CA LEU A 99 8.38 -9.18 -2.88
C LEU A 99 7.97 -7.75 -2.52
N MET A 100 7.17 -7.11 -3.37
CA MET A 100 6.68 -5.76 -3.12
C MET A 100 5.80 -5.69 -1.88
N ASN A 101 4.91 -6.67 -1.69
CA ASN A 101 4.06 -6.75 -0.51
C ASN A 101 4.87 -6.98 0.78
N ALA A 102 5.95 -7.78 0.72
CA ALA A 102 6.88 -7.92 1.84
C ALA A 102 7.56 -6.59 2.19
N VAL A 103 8.00 -5.82 1.18
CA VAL A 103 8.57 -4.47 1.39
C VAL A 103 7.54 -3.53 2.00
N ILE A 104 6.28 -3.55 1.54
CA ILE A 104 5.19 -2.74 2.10
C ILE A 104 4.95 -3.08 3.57
N VAL A 105 4.86 -4.37 3.91
CA VAL A 105 4.67 -4.81 5.31
C VAL A 105 5.85 -4.37 6.16
N TYR A 106 7.08 -4.58 5.70
CA TYR A 106 8.28 -4.13 6.41
C TYR A 106 8.30 -2.61 6.60
N SER A 107 7.92 -1.85 5.57
CA SER A 107 7.85 -0.38 5.65
C SER A 107 6.80 0.09 6.64
N ASN A 108 5.66 -0.60 6.75
CA ASN A 108 4.63 -0.28 7.74
C ASN A 108 5.10 -0.60 9.17
N LEU A 109 5.75 -1.74 9.38
CA LEU A 109 6.32 -2.11 10.68
C LEU A 109 7.42 -1.15 11.15
N THR A 110 8.13 -0.53 10.20
CA THR A 110 9.21 0.42 10.47
C THR A 110 8.81 1.88 10.23
N ALA A 111 7.51 2.18 10.08
CA ALA A 111 7.01 3.49 9.67
C ALA A 111 7.52 4.63 10.57
N VAL A 112 7.46 4.46 11.90
CA VAL A 112 7.97 5.45 12.86
C VAL A 112 9.44 5.74 12.62
N LYS A 113 10.29 4.71 12.53
CA LYS A 113 11.74 4.86 12.32
C LYS A 113 12.05 5.48 10.95
N SER A 114 11.33 5.05 9.92
CA SER A 114 11.48 5.55 8.54
C SER A 114 11.14 7.04 8.45
N VAL A 115 9.99 7.45 9.00
CA VAL A 115 9.56 8.85 9.01
C VAL A 115 10.47 9.72 9.87
N GLN A 116 10.91 9.23 11.04
CA GLN A 116 11.92 9.92 11.85
C GLN A 116 13.22 10.14 11.07
N ALA A 117 13.71 9.11 10.38
CA ALA A 117 14.91 9.22 9.55
C ALA A 117 14.69 10.22 8.39
N ALA A 118 13.52 10.21 7.76
CA ALA A 118 13.17 11.15 6.70
C ALA A 118 13.13 12.60 7.21
N PHE A 119 12.55 12.85 8.39
CA PHE A 119 12.51 14.18 9.01
C PHE A 119 13.91 14.67 9.37
N ARG A 120 14.75 13.80 9.94
CA ARG A 120 16.15 14.14 10.24
C ARG A 120 16.98 14.44 8.99
N ARG A 121 16.75 13.71 7.89
CA ARG A 121 17.43 13.95 6.61
C ARG A 121 17.11 15.30 5.97
N LYS A 122 15.95 15.89 6.28
CA LYS A 122 15.57 17.22 5.78
C LYS A 122 16.36 18.35 6.45
N GLY A 123 16.86 18.13 7.67
CA GLY A 123 17.63 19.14 8.41
C GLY A 123 16.81 20.32 8.94
N ASP A 124 15.49 20.24 8.87
CA ASP A 124 14.59 21.28 9.37
C ASP A 124 14.43 21.19 10.91
N PRO A 125 14.73 22.25 11.67
CA PRO A 125 14.58 22.27 13.12
C PRO A 125 13.15 21.99 13.60
N GLU A 126 12.12 22.43 12.86
CA GLU A 126 10.72 22.21 13.22
C GLU A 126 10.33 20.74 13.01
N LEU A 127 10.76 20.10 11.92
CA LEU A 127 10.55 18.66 11.71
C LEU A 127 11.26 17.80 12.75
N ALA A 128 12.44 18.23 13.23
CA ALA A 128 13.17 17.54 14.28
C ALA A 128 12.43 17.53 15.63
N ARG A 129 11.53 18.49 15.87
CA ARG A 129 10.71 18.58 17.09
C ARG A 129 9.46 17.71 17.04
N VAL A 130 9.06 17.24 15.86
CA VAL A 130 7.86 16.41 15.70
C VAL A 130 8.06 15.05 16.37
N ARG A 131 7.15 14.74 17.30
CA ARG A 131 7.02 13.38 17.86
C ARG A 131 6.27 12.52 16.85
N VAL A 132 7.04 11.81 16.02
CA VAL A 132 6.54 10.99 14.91
C VAL A 132 5.56 9.89 15.35
N ALA A 133 5.80 9.22 16.49
CA ALA A 133 4.90 8.15 16.93
C ALA A 133 3.48 8.64 17.28
N PRO A 134 3.29 9.66 18.14
CA PRO A 134 1.98 10.28 18.35
C PRO A 134 1.36 10.85 17.07
N PHE A 135 2.17 11.42 16.19
CA PHE A 135 1.73 11.98 14.91
C PHE A 135 1.14 10.93 13.97
N LEU A 136 1.84 9.81 13.74
CA LEU A 136 1.32 8.70 12.94
C LEU A 136 0.10 8.06 13.61
N LYS A 137 0.14 7.90 14.94
CA LYS A 137 -0.98 7.35 15.70
C LYS A 137 -2.26 8.19 15.57
N ALA A 138 -2.15 9.52 15.62
CA ALA A 138 -3.30 10.40 15.44
C ALA A 138 -3.91 10.26 14.03
N ALA A 139 -3.08 10.12 13.01
CA ALA A 139 -3.55 9.85 11.64
C ALA A 139 -4.21 8.46 11.52
N GLU A 140 -3.62 7.44 12.12
CA GLU A 140 -4.14 6.06 12.12
C GLU A 140 -5.47 5.93 12.88
N ASP A 141 -5.59 6.56 14.04
CA ASP A 141 -6.78 6.50 14.89
C ASP A 141 -7.99 7.22 14.25
N ALA A 142 -7.75 8.06 13.23
CA ALA A 142 -8.81 8.67 12.43
C ALA A 142 -9.41 7.72 11.37
N PHE A 143 -8.74 6.60 11.07
CA PHE A 143 -9.34 5.56 10.24
C PHE A 143 -10.33 4.73 11.04
N PRO A 144 -11.43 4.26 10.42
CA PRO A 144 -12.31 3.28 11.04
C PRO A 144 -11.54 2.03 11.49
N SER A 145 -11.92 1.44 12.63
CA SER A 145 -11.25 0.26 13.20
C SER A 145 -11.19 -0.93 12.23
N TRP A 146 -12.18 -1.09 11.36
CA TRP A 146 -12.22 -2.14 10.34
C TRP A 146 -11.13 -1.99 9.27
N VAL A 147 -10.54 -0.80 9.07
CA VAL A 147 -9.46 -0.59 8.09
C VAL A 147 -8.22 -1.39 8.49
N ARG A 148 -7.98 -1.56 9.79
CA ARG A 148 -6.89 -2.39 10.29
C ARG A 148 -7.11 -3.86 9.94
N LEU A 149 -8.35 -4.35 10.09
CA LEU A 149 -8.74 -5.69 9.63
C LEU A 149 -8.62 -5.83 8.11
N GLN A 150 -9.07 -4.83 7.35
CA GLN A 150 -8.96 -4.80 5.89
C GLN A 150 -7.49 -4.90 5.44
N THR A 151 -6.57 -4.24 6.14
CA THR A 151 -5.14 -4.32 5.85
C THR A 151 -4.59 -5.73 6.06
N TYR A 152 -4.99 -6.42 7.13
CA TYR A 152 -4.58 -7.82 7.35
C TYR A 152 -5.16 -8.74 6.28
N VAL A 153 -6.46 -8.63 5.99
CA VAL A 153 -7.12 -9.41 4.93
C VAL A 153 -6.43 -9.17 3.59
N ARG A 154 -6.15 -7.92 3.23
CA ARG A 154 -5.43 -7.56 2.01
C ARG A 154 -4.06 -8.22 1.95
N ASN A 155 -3.25 -8.13 3.00
CA ASN A 155 -1.92 -8.72 3.01
C ASN A 155 -1.98 -10.25 2.89
N THR A 156 -2.94 -10.89 3.57
CA THR A 156 -3.18 -12.34 3.46
C THR A 156 -3.60 -12.72 2.03
N VAL A 157 -4.51 -11.96 1.41
CA VAL A 157 -4.93 -12.19 0.02
C VAL A 157 -3.77 -12.00 -0.95
N VAL A 158 -2.91 -11.00 -0.74
CA VAL A 158 -1.77 -10.76 -1.62
C VAL A 158 -0.73 -11.87 -1.48
N PHE A 159 -0.34 -12.25 -0.26
CA PHE A 159 0.60 -13.35 -0.04
C PHE A 159 0.03 -14.70 -0.48
N GLY A 160 -1.15 -15.06 0.02
CA GLY A 160 -1.81 -16.32 -0.27
C GLY A 160 -2.20 -16.44 -1.73
N GLY A 161 -2.82 -15.39 -2.31
CA GLY A 161 -3.22 -15.36 -3.71
C GLY A 161 -2.04 -15.49 -4.66
N SER A 162 -0.95 -14.73 -4.45
CA SER A 162 0.23 -14.85 -5.29
C SER A 162 0.92 -16.22 -5.14
N ALA A 163 1.05 -16.76 -3.92
CA ALA A 163 1.63 -18.08 -3.72
C ALA A 163 0.79 -19.20 -4.35
N LEU A 164 -0.53 -19.15 -4.20
CA LEU A 164 -1.45 -20.11 -4.81
C LEU A 164 -1.48 -20.00 -6.34
N ALA A 165 -1.39 -18.79 -6.90
CA ALA A 165 -1.27 -18.60 -8.34
C ALA A 165 0.03 -19.22 -8.89
N LEU A 166 1.16 -19.04 -8.20
CA LEU A 166 2.43 -19.66 -8.57
C LEU A 166 2.36 -21.19 -8.50
N ALA A 167 1.80 -21.74 -7.42
CA ALA A 167 1.63 -23.18 -7.27
C ALA A 167 0.73 -23.74 -8.38
N ALA A 168 -0.40 -23.07 -8.67
CA ALA A 168 -1.34 -23.49 -9.69
C ALA A 168 -0.70 -23.60 -11.08
N VAL A 169 0.11 -22.62 -11.50
CA VAL A 169 0.79 -22.68 -12.81
C VAL A 169 2.06 -23.55 -12.81
N SER A 170 2.50 -24.03 -11.65
CA SER A 170 3.67 -24.91 -11.53
C SER A 170 3.29 -26.38 -11.63
N PHE A 171 2.11 -26.73 -11.11
CA PHE A 171 1.58 -28.10 -11.08
C PHE A 171 0.51 -28.40 -12.14
N ALA A 172 0.15 -27.41 -12.96
CA ALA A 172 -0.66 -27.56 -14.16
C ALA A 172 0.21 -27.81 -15.40
#